data_AF-M0M329-F1
#
_entry.id   AF-M0M329-F1
#
_cell.length_a   1.000
_cell.length_b   1.000
_cell.length_c   1.000
_cell.angle_alpha   90.00
_cell.angle_beta   90.00
_cell.angle_gamma   90.00
#
_symmetry.space_group_name_H-M   'P 1'
#
loop_
_entity.id
_entity.type
_entity.pdbx_description
1 polymer ?
#
loop_
_entity_poly.entity_id
_entity_poly.type
_entity_poly.pdbx_seq_one_letter_code
_entity_poly.pdbx_strand_id
1 'polypeptide(L)'
;MQDAHARLEADIAALEELPVFVAYNANVDAIVRVDEELESVLERPSDPGSELPASPLASKRELAAAIAHTMAAGRGDEFAMTDAFAATLESELEPDSQQMGGQAGIIRNQGEYLRL
;
A
#
# COMPACT_ATOMS: atom_id res chain seq x y z
N MET A 1 15.51 -29.96 3.02
CA MET A 1 14.46 -29.31 3.83
C MET A 1 14.93 -28.96 5.24
N GLN A 2 15.54 -29.89 6.00
CA GLN A 2 16.10 -29.58 7.34
C GLN A 2 17.12 -28.43 7.35
N ASP A 3 17.95 -28.32 6.32
CA ASP A 3 19.00 -27.29 6.21
C ASP A 3 18.45 -25.86 6.06
N ALA A 4 17.35 -25.68 5.31
CA ALA A 4 16.76 -24.36 5.09
C ALA A 4 16.05 -23.84 6.34
N HIS A 5 15.39 -24.72 7.09
CA HIS A 5 14.74 -24.36 8.35
C HIS A 5 15.79 -24.01 9.42
N ALA A 6 16.83 -24.82 9.57
CA ALA A 6 17.93 -24.52 10.50
C ALA A 6 18.64 -23.19 10.19
N ARG A 7 18.79 -22.86 8.90
CA ARG A 7 19.35 -21.57 8.49
C ARG A 7 18.44 -20.39 8.84
N LEU A 8 17.12 -20.54 8.62
CA LEU A 8 16.14 -19.52 8.99
C LEU A 8 16.15 -19.23 10.50
N GLU A 9 16.17 -20.28 11.34
CA GLU A 9 16.24 -20.13 12.80
C GLU A 9 17.52 -19.40 13.24
N ALA A 10 18.66 -19.75 12.63
CA ALA A 10 19.93 -19.08 12.92
C ALA A 10 19.92 -17.60 12.48
N ASP A 11 19.32 -17.30 11.32
CA ASP A 11 19.18 -15.93 10.83
C ASP A 11 18.26 -15.10 11.74
N ILE A 12 17.15 -15.66 12.24
CA ILE A 12 16.25 -15.00 13.20
C ILE A 12 16.98 -14.70 14.51
N ALA A 13 17.65 -15.70 15.09
CA ALA A 13 18.40 -15.54 16.34
C ALA A 13 19.49 -14.48 16.25
N ALA A 14 20.13 -14.33 15.08
CA ALA A 14 21.13 -13.28 14.86
C ALA A 14 20.54 -11.85 14.86
N LEU A 15 19.23 -11.71 14.60
CA LEU A 15 18.53 -10.42 14.54
C LEU A 15 17.92 -9.99 15.88
N GLU A 16 17.61 -10.91 16.79
CA GLU A 16 16.90 -10.64 18.05
C GLU A 16 17.57 -9.59 18.94
N GLU A 17 18.91 -9.60 18.99
CA GLU A 17 19.72 -8.74 19.87
C GLU A 17 20.24 -7.46 19.20
N LEU A 18 19.87 -7.21 17.94
CA LEU A 18 20.34 -6.03 17.22
C LEU A 18 19.41 -4.82 17.49
N PRO A 19 19.93 -3.72 18.08
CA PRO A 19 19.14 -2.51 18.23
C PRO A 19 18.92 -1.86 16.85
N VAL A 20 17.65 -1.70 16.48
CA VAL A 20 17.25 -1.06 15.22
C VAL A 20 16.55 0.26 15.51
N PHE A 21 17.03 1.33 14.90
CA PHE A 21 16.32 2.62 14.85
C PHE A 21 15.51 2.69 13.56
N VAL A 22 14.21 2.98 13.66
CA VAL A 22 13.30 2.99 12.52
C VAL A 22 12.56 4.33 12.45
N ALA A 23 12.71 5.01 11.31
CA ALA A 23 12.07 6.29 10.99
C ALA A 23 12.01 6.45 9.47
N TYR A 24 11.18 7.31 8.88
CA TYR A 24 10.27 8.29 9.51
C TYR A 24 8.79 8.00 9.25
N ASN A 25 8.46 7.31 8.15
CA ASN A 25 7.09 7.18 7.68
C ASN A 25 6.36 6.01 8.36
N ALA A 26 5.42 6.37 9.22
CA ALA A 26 4.39 5.47 9.73
C ALA A 26 3.04 6.14 9.54
N ASN A 27 2.09 5.43 8.91
CA ASN A 27 0.75 5.93 8.58
C ASN A 27 -0.24 4.75 8.59
N VAL A 28 -1.54 5.02 8.53
CA VAL A 28 -2.53 3.94 8.40
C VAL A 28 -2.76 3.68 6.91
N ASP A 29 -2.55 2.46 6.47
CA ASP A 29 -2.91 2.04 5.12
C ASP A 29 -4.37 1.57 5.14
N ALA A 30 -5.21 2.27 4.39
CA ALA A 30 -6.58 1.87 4.09
C ALA A 30 -6.58 1.01 2.82
N ILE A 31 -6.95 -0.26 2.93
CA ILE A 31 -6.93 -1.21 1.82
C ILE A 31 -8.35 -1.34 1.26
N VAL A 32 -8.46 -1.12 -0.05
CA VAL A 32 -9.70 -1.33 -0.83
C VAL A 32 -9.40 -2.32 -1.94
N ARG A 33 -10.24 -3.36 -2.07
CA ARG A 33 -10.18 -4.34 -3.15
C ARG A 33 -10.71 -3.72 -4.44
N VAL A 34 -10.07 -4.05 -5.55
CA VAL A 34 -10.54 -3.62 -6.87
C VAL A 34 -11.64 -4.58 -7.32
N ASP A 35 -12.89 -4.18 -7.08
CA ASP A 35 -14.10 -4.94 -7.43
C ASP A 35 -15.21 -4.03 -7.98
N GLU A 36 -16.40 -4.60 -8.19
CA GLU A 36 -17.57 -3.89 -8.74
C GLU A 36 -18.00 -2.70 -7.87
N GLU A 37 -17.75 -2.75 -6.55
CA GLU A 37 -18.09 -1.66 -5.64
C GLU A 37 -17.17 -0.46 -5.86
N LEU A 38 -15.85 -0.69 -5.90
CA LEU A 38 -14.90 0.36 -6.23
C LEU A 38 -15.15 0.91 -7.64
N GLU A 39 -15.42 0.05 -8.61
CA GLU A 39 -15.77 0.46 -9.98
C GLU A 39 -17.02 1.36 -10.04
N SER A 40 -18.00 1.15 -9.15
CA SER A 40 -19.21 1.98 -9.10
C SER A 40 -18.96 3.40 -8.59
N VAL A 41 -17.91 3.58 -7.77
CA VAL A 41 -17.52 4.88 -7.22
C VAL A 41 -16.62 5.64 -8.19
N LEU A 42 -15.78 4.92 -8.94
CA LEU A 42 -14.77 5.50 -9.82
C LEU A 42 -15.32 5.90 -11.20
N GLU A 43 -14.79 7.00 -11.73
CA GLU A 43 -15.11 7.43 -13.09
C GLU A 43 -14.21 6.72 -14.11
N ARG A 44 -14.79 5.81 -14.88
CA ARG A 44 -14.04 5.02 -15.87
C ARG A 44 -13.40 5.93 -16.94
N PRO A 45 -12.08 5.85 -17.15
CA PRO A 45 -11.42 6.58 -18.23
C PRO A 45 -11.81 6.03 -19.61
N SER A 46 -11.77 6.89 -20.63
CA SER A 46 -12.10 6.53 -22.01
C SER A 46 -11.10 5.55 -22.64
N ASP A 47 -9.83 5.62 -22.22
CA ASP A 47 -8.76 4.72 -22.65
C ASP A 47 -7.94 4.24 -21.44
N PRO A 48 -8.38 3.17 -20.76
CA PRO A 48 -7.76 2.70 -19.53
C PRO A 48 -6.36 2.13 -19.77
N GLY A 49 -5.37 2.65 -19.05
CA GLY A 49 -4.01 2.10 -18.98
C GLY A 49 -3.06 2.53 -20.11
N SER A 50 -3.49 3.41 -21.02
CA SER A 50 -2.62 3.95 -22.09
C SER A 50 -1.80 5.18 -21.65
N GLU A 51 -2.32 5.95 -20.71
CA GLU A 51 -1.68 7.18 -20.22
C GLU A 51 -1.45 7.13 -18.71
N LEU A 52 -0.27 7.58 -18.27
CA LEU A 52 0.03 7.82 -16.86
C LEU A 52 -0.68 9.11 -16.44
N PRO A 53 -1.50 9.10 -15.38
CA PRO A 53 -2.18 10.32 -14.92
C PRO A 53 -1.18 11.34 -14.36
N ALA A 54 -1.61 12.60 -14.33
CA ALA A 54 -0.86 13.67 -13.69
C ALA A 54 -0.76 13.42 -12.18
N SER A 55 0.36 13.85 -11.57
CA SER A 55 0.57 13.82 -10.13
C SER A 55 0.75 15.26 -9.61
N PRO A 56 0.07 15.65 -8.51
CA PRO A 56 -0.80 14.83 -7.66
C PRO A 56 -2.17 14.55 -8.30
N LEU A 57 -2.79 13.42 -7.93
CA LEU A 57 -4.15 13.07 -8.34
C LEU A 57 -5.15 14.01 -7.66
N ALA A 58 -6.09 14.53 -8.43
CA ALA A 58 -7.11 15.48 -7.97
C ALA A 58 -8.54 14.99 -8.22
N SER A 59 -8.73 13.83 -8.85
CA SER A 59 -10.05 13.34 -9.22
C SER A 59 -10.15 11.81 -9.28
N LYS A 60 -11.39 11.30 -9.15
CA LYS A 60 -11.70 9.87 -9.26
C LYS A 60 -11.31 9.28 -10.62
N ARG A 61 -11.45 10.07 -11.68
CA ARG A 61 -11.05 9.66 -13.04
C ARG A 61 -9.54 9.45 -13.15
N GLU A 62 -8.75 10.32 -12.53
CA GLU A 62 -7.28 10.17 -12.50
C GLU A 62 -6.86 8.97 -11.63
N LEU A 63 -7.54 8.74 -10.51
CA LEU A 63 -7.34 7.53 -9.69
C LEU A 63 -7.67 6.26 -10.47
N ALA A 64 -8.80 6.23 -11.20
CA ALA A 64 -9.18 5.11 -12.05
C ALA A 64 -8.16 4.87 -13.18
N ALA A 65 -7.63 5.94 -13.78
CA ALA A 65 -6.56 5.85 -14.77
C ALA A 65 -5.25 5.30 -14.17
N ALA A 66 -4.88 5.74 -12.96
CA ALA A 66 -3.70 5.25 -12.25
C ALA A 66 -3.82 3.75 -11.98
N ILE A 67 -4.93 3.31 -11.40
CA ILE A 67 -5.20 1.89 -11.12
C ILE A 67 -5.13 1.07 -12.41
N ALA A 68 -5.81 1.51 -13.48
CA ALA A 68 -5.82 0.81 -14.75
C ALA A 68 -4.41 0.70 -15.37
N HIS A 69 -3.61 1.77 -15.30
CA HIS A 69 -2.23 1.78 -15.78
C HIS A 69 -1.35 0.80 -14.99
N THR A 70 -1.41 0.85 -13.65
CA THR A 70 -0.67 -0.04 -12.74
C THR A 70 -1.05 -1.51 -12.98
N MET A 71 -2.34 -1.81 -13.17
CA MET A 71 -2.83 -3.14 -13.54
C MET A 71 -2.30 -3.60 -14.90
N ALA A 72 -2.34 -2.72 -15.92
CA ALA A 72 -1.84 -3.03 -17.26
C ALA A 72 -0.31 -3.28 -17.26
N ALA A 73 0.44 -2.55 -16.44
CA ALA A 73 1.89 -2.71 -16.30
C ALA A 73 2.30 -3.92 -15.44
N GLY A 74 1.38 -4.46 -14.63
CA GLY A 74 1.64 -5.57 -13.71
C GLY A 74 2.64 -5.23 -12.60
N ARG A 75 2.72 -3.96 -12.19
CA ARG A 75 3.65 -3.46 -11.18
C ARG A 75 2.93 -2.49 -10.26
N GLY A 76 3.15 -2.59 -8.95
CA GLY A 76 2.65 -1.61 -7.98
C GLY A 76 3.28 -0.23 -8.19
N ASP A 77 2.55 0.82 -7.84
CA ASP A 77 2.97 2.21 -7.99
C ASP A 77 2.38 3.07 -6.85
N GLU A 78 2.94 4.26 -6.64
CA GLU A 78 2.52 5.20 -5.59
C GLU A 78 2.34 6.61 -6.16
N PHE A 79 1.13 7.16 -6.02
CA PHE A 79 0.79 8.50 -6.49
C PHE A 79 0.38 9.39 -5.32
N ALA A 80 0.97 10.58 -5.25
CA ALA A 80 0.49 11.62 -4.35
C ALA A 80 -0.92 12.07 -4.76
N MET A 81 -1.72 12.48 -3.78
CA MET A 81 -3.05 13.05 -3.98
C MET A 81 -3.09 14.48 -3.46
N THR A 82 -4.02 15.28 -3.97
CA THR A 82 -4.36 16.55 -3.33
C THR A 82 -5.14 16.29 -2.04
N ASP A 83 -4.97 17.13 -1.02
CA ASP A 83 -5.68 17.01 0.26
C ASP A 83 -7.21 16.99 0.09
N ALA A 84 -7.73 17.81 -0.83
CA ALA A 84 -9.15 17.89 -1.12
C ALA A 84 -9.70 16.59 -1.73
N PHE A 85 -8.91 15.94 -2.60
CA PHE A 85 -9.30 14.67 -3.19
C PHE A 85 -9.21 13.53 -2.16
N ALA A 86 -8.16 13.52 -1.33
CA ALA A 86 -8.03 12.56 -0.24
C ALA A 86 -9.23 12.62 0.72
N ALA A 87 -9.64 13.82 1.16
CA ALA A 87 -10.80 14.00 2.03
C ALA A 87 -12.11 13.51 1.39
N THR A 88 -12.26 13.70 0.07
CA THR A 88 -13.41 13.17 -0.67
C THR A 88 -13.44 11.64 -0.59
N LEU A 89 -12.32 10.97 -0.89
CA LEU A 89 -12.23 9.51 -0.84
C LEU A 89 -12.50 8.97 0.57
N GLU A 90 -11.94 9.59 1.61
CA GLU A 90 -12.18 9.20 3.00
C GLU A 90 -13.66 9.28 3.40
N SER A 91 -14.44 10.19 2.79
CA SER A 91 -15.86 10.35 3.09
C SER A 91 -16.78 9.41 2.30
N GLU A 92 -16.29 8.84 1.20
CA GLU A 92 -17.10 8.09 0.23
C GLU A 92 -16.72 6.61 0.12
N LEU A 93 -15.51 6.23 0.54
CA LEU A 93 -15.02 4.86 0.49
C LEU A 93 -14.78 4.33 1.90
N GLU A 94 -15.45 3.22 2.21
CA GLU A 94 -15.11 2.43 3.39
C GLU A 94 -13.98 1.45 3.03
N PRO A 95 -12.90 1.38 3.82
CA PRO A 95 -11.84 0.41 3.57
C PRO A 95 -12.27 -1.00 3.97
N ASP A 96 -11.90 -2.00 3.17
CA ASP A 96 -12.08 -3.41 3.51
C ASP A 96 -11.30 -3.80 4.77
N SER A 97 -10.12 -3.20 4.92
CA SER A 97 -9.27 -3.38 6.09
C SER A 97 -8.35 -2.18 6.28
N GLN A 98 -7.87 -2.03 7.51
CA GLN A 98 -6.85 -1.06 7.86
C GLN A 98 -5.67 -1.78 8.47
N GLN A 99 -4.47 -1.36 8.10
CA GLN A 99 -3.24 -1.92 8.66
C GLN A 99 -2.20 -0.85 8.92
N MET A 100 -1.17 -1.22 9.68
CA MET A 100 -0.03 -0.34 9.90
C MET A 100 0.76 -0.22 8.58
N GLY A 101 0.76 0.98 8.02
CA GLY A 101 1.46 1.35 6.82
C GLY A 101 2.74 2.13 7.09
N GLY A 102 3.40 2.48 5.99
CA GLY A 102 4.67 3.20 6.00
C GLY A 102 5.81 2.28 6.42
N GLN A 103 6.98 2.49 5.81
CA GLN A 103 8.11 1.58 5.99
C GLN A 103 8.51 1.47 7.47
N ALA A 104 8.48 2.58 8.21
CA ALA A 104 8.81 2.56 9.62
C ALA A 104 7.76 1.84 10.48
N GLY A 105 6.47 2.04 10.17
CA GLY A 105 5.36 1.35 10.84
C GLY A 105 5.41 -0.16 10.62
N ILE A 106 5.59 -0.58 9.36
CA ILE A 106 5.67 -1.99 8.96
C ILE A 106 6.87 -2.67 9.63
N ILE A 107 8.07 -2.09 9.54
CA ILE A 107 9.28 -2.69 10.13
C ILE A 107 9.16 -2.83 11.64
N ARG A 108 8.60 -1.83 12.33
CA ARG A 108 8.32 -1.90 13.78
C ARG A 108 7.41 -3.07 14.11
N ASN A 109 6.29 -3.21 13.39
CA ASN A 109 5.29 -4.24 13.67
C ASN A 109 5.90 -5.65 13.50
N GLN A 110 6.68 -5.86 12.43
CA GLN A 110 7.36 -7.14 12.20
C GLN A 110 8.42 -7.44 13.26
N GLY A 111 9.14 -6.42 13.76
CA GLY A 111 10.10 -6.58 14.85
C GLY A 111 9.47 -6.97 16.19
N GLU A 112 8.22 -6.60 16.45
CA GLU A 112 7.49 -7.06 17.64
C GLU A 112 7.05 -8.53 17.54
N TYR A 113 6.66 -9.01 16.35
CA TYR A 113 6.34 -10.42 16.12
C TYR A 113 7.53 -11.37 16.28
N LEU A 114 8.76 -10.89 16.06
CA LEU A 114 9.98 -11.67 16.28
C LEU A 114 10.38 -11.78 17.76
N ARG A 115 9.68 -11.10 18.68
CA ARG A 115 9.96 -11.11 20.12
C ARG A 115 8.94 -11.89 20.97
N LEU A 116 7.92 -12.48 20.32
CA LEU A 116 6.85 -13.26 20.95
C LEU A 116 6.97 -14.74 20.56
#